data_AF-A0A946UXT6-F1
#
_entry.id   AF-A0A946UXT6-F1
#
_cell.length_a   1.000
_cell.length_b   1.000
_cell.length_c   1.000
_cell.angle_alpha   90.00
_cell.angle_beta   90.00
_cell.angle_gamma   90.00
#
_symmetry.space_group_name_H-M   'P 1'
#
loop_
_entity.id
_entity.type
_entity.pdbx_description
1 polymer ?
#
loop_
_entity_poly.entity_id
_entity_poly.type
_entity_poly.pdbx_seq_one_letter_code
_entity_poly.pdbx_strand_id
1 'polypeptide(L)'
;FAGTSCRFYSSRDIFNCAYNHPIYRTGYRYRGRSIGHSADNDARVVTAGLVLIDDAATSWHALARFGVLNRGGPSDARQSLTPTEQDFYSLDVTRRKEFRLGIAEIGVGLESIDDIASGESRSDFRGFLQWTSAY
;
A
#
# COMPACT_ATOMS: atom_id res chain seq x y z
N PHE A 1 -9.94 1.71 7.12
CA PHE A 1 -10.19 0.35 6.62
C PHE A 1 -10.53 0.46 5.14
N ALA A 2 -9.97 -0.41 4.31
CA ALA A 2 -10.28 -0.54 2.90
C ALA A 2 -10.53 -2.02 2.57
N GLY A 3 -11.67 -2.32 1.97
CA GLY A 3 -11.96 -3.62 1.36
C GLY A 3 -12.21 -3.40 -0.12
N THR A 4 -11.49 -4.12 -0.98
CA THR A 4 -11.51 -3.84 -2.44
C THR A 4 -11.99 -5.04 -3.27
N SER A 5 -12.74 -5.96 -2.66
CA SER A 5 -13.53 -6.96 -3.39
C SER A 5 -14.91 -6.37 -3.79
N CYS A 6 -15.56 -6.92 -4.81
CA CYS A 6 -16.82 -6.37 -5.35
C CYS A 6 -17.97 -6.32 -4.33
N ARG A 7 -17.89 -7.11 -3.25
CA ARG A 7 -18.91 -7.20 -2.20
C ARG A 7 -18.33 -7.21 -0.79
N PHE A 8 -17.25 -6.46 -0.57
CA PHE A 8 -16.53 -6.42 0.72
C PHE A 8 -17.39 -6.08 1.96
N TYR A 9 -18.57 -5.49 1.76
CA TYR A 9 -19.51 -5.07 2.81
C TYR A 9 -20.57 -6.14 3.16
N SER A 10 -20.57 -7.28 2.46
CA SER A 10 -21.53 -8.38 2.65
C SER A 10 -20.87 -9.57 3.36
N SER A 11 -21.66 -10.54 3.83
CA SER A 11 -21.14 -11.78 4.41
C SER A 11 -20.45 -12.70 3.39
N ARG A 12 -20.63 -12.43 2.09
CA ARG A 12 -19.97 -13.15 0.99
C ARG A 12 -19.33 -12.16 0.03
N ASP A 13 -18.00 -12.21 -0.02
CA ASP A 13 -17.20 -11.43 -0.95
C ASP A 13 -17.29 -12.04 -2.36
N ILE A 14 -17.17 -11.18 -3.39
CA ILE A 14 -16.97 -11.60 -4.78
C ILE A 14 -15.57 -11.16 -5.18
N PHE A 15 -14.71 -12.15 -5.42
CA PHE A 15 -13.31 -11.97 -5.81
C PHE A 15 -13.13 -11.88 -7.33
N ASN A 16 -11.97 -11.40 -7.77
CA ASN A 16 -11.55 -11.23 -9.17
C ASN A 16 -12.52 -10.40 -10.03
N CYS A 17 -13.32 -9.56 -9.39
CA CYS A 17 -14.36 -8.75 -10.01
C CYS A 17 -14.01 -7.27 -9.98
N ALA A 18 -13.70 -6.72 -8.80
CA ALA A 18 -13.37 -5.31 -8.69
C ALA A 18 -12.06 -5.04 -9.43
N TYR A 19 -11.93 -3.88 -10.07
CA TYR A 19 -10.77 -3.50 -10.90
C TYR A 19 -10.47 -4.38 -12.11
N ASN A 20 -11.04 -5.59 -12.19
CA ASN A 20 -10.92 -6.47 -13.34
C ASN A 20 -12.04 -6.21 -14.34
N HIS A 21 -11.75 -6.43 -15.62
CA HIS A 21 -12.73 -6.27 -16.68
C HIS A 21 -12.49 -7.29 -17.79
N PRO A 22 -13.55 -7.89 -18.38
CA PRO A 22 -13.39 -8.91 -19.41
C PRO A 22 -12.85 -8.36 -20.74
N ILE A 23 -13.30 -7.18 -21.16
CA ILE A 23 -12.87 -6.54 -22.43
C ILE A 23 -11.53 -5.81 -22.24
N TYR A 24 -11.47 -4.84 -21.32
CA TYR A 24 -10.23 -4.16 -20.96
C TYR A 24 -9.35 -5.07 -20.10
N ARG A 25 -8.48 -5.85 -20.75
CA ARG A 25 -7.65 -6.88 -20.09
C ARG A 25 -6.69 -6.35 -19.03
N THR A 26 -6.33 -5.07 -19.11
CA THR A 26 -5.56 -4.38 -18.06
C THR A 26 -6.40 -4.08 -16.82
N GLY A 27 -7.73 -4.10 -16.93
CA GLY A 27 -8.64 -3.66 -15.89
C GLY A 27 -8.53 -2.15 -15.63
N TYR A 28 -8.95 -1.73 -14.44
CA TYR A 28 -8.86 -0.37 -13.94
C TYR A 28 -7.45 -0.03 -13.44
N ARG A 29 -6.47 -0.28 -14.31
CA ARG A 29 -5.04 -0.12 -14.07
C ARG A 29 -4.38 0.61 -15.23
N TYR A 30 -3.42 1.47 -14.91
CA TYR A 30 -2.60 2.17 -15.89
C TYR A 30 -1.13 1.81 -15.67
N ARG A 31 -0.47 1.30 -16.71
CA ARG A 31 0.93 0.83 -16.66
C ARG A 31 1.19 -0.15 -15.50
N GLY A 32 0.26 -1.08 -15.30
CA GLY A 32 0.35 -2.09 -14.24
C GLY A 32 0.14 -1.56 -12.82
N ARG A 33 -0.33 -0.31 -12.64
CA ARG A 33 -0.65 0.25 -11.31
C ARG A 33 -2.16 0.49 -11.20
N SER A 34 -2.76 0.13 -10.07
CA SER A 34 -4.16 0.44 -9.79
C SER A 34 -4.42 1.95 -9.86
N ILE A 35 -5.50 2.32 -10.54
CA ILE A 35 -5.98 3.72 -10.61
C ILE A 35 -6.81 4.08 -9.37
N GLY A 36 -7.49 3.10 -8.77
CA GLY A 36 -8.28 3.33 -7.56
C GLY A 36 -7.45 3.13 -6.30
N HIS A 37 -7.80 2.16 -5.46
CA HIS A 37 -7.04 1.92 -4.23
C HIS A 37 -5.65 1.33 -4.54
N SER A 38 -4.62 1.79 -3.81
CA SER A 38 -3.22 1.39 -4.05
C SER A 38 -2.93 -0.09 -3.79
N ALA A 39 -3.75 -0.73 -2.95
CA ALA A 39 -3.69 -2.18 -2.68
C ALA A 39 -4.36 -3.03 -3.77
N ASP A 40 -4.91 -2.39 -4.81
CA ASP A 40 -5.58 -3.05 -5.93
C ASP A 40 -6.85 -3.84 -5.53
N ASN A 41 -7.36 -4.73 -6.39
CA ASN A 41 -8.50 -5.60 -6.10
C ASN A 41 -8.21 -6.60 -4.98
N ASP A 42 -9.31 -7.06 -4.38
CA ASP A 42 -9.33 -8.18 -3.43
C ASP A 42 -8.39 -8.01 -2.24
N ALA A 43 -8.06 -6.76 -1.90
CA ALA A 43 -7.34 -6.43 -0.68
C ALA A 43 -8.30 -6.18 0.48
N ARG A 44 -7.79 -6.37 1.69
CA ARG A 44 -8.39 -5.89 2.94
C ARG A 44 -7.28 -5.28 3.78
N VAL A 45 -7.29 -3.97 3.90
CA VAL A 45 -6.21 -3.21 4.56
C VAL A 45 -6.77 -2.33 5.66
N VAL A 46 -6.12 -2.35 6.81
CA VAL A 46 -6.29 -1.36 7.86
C VAL A 46 -5.01 -0.56 7.96
N THR A 47 -5.18 0.76 8.08
CA THR A 47 -4.09 1.71 8.17
C THR A 47 -4.36 2.61 9.36
N ALA A 48 -3.35 2.81 10.19
CA ALA A 48 -3.35 3.78 11.28
C ALA A 48 -2.18 4.73 11.08
N GLY A 49 -2.45 6.04 11.13
CA GLY A 49 -1.46 7.08 10.92
C GLY A 49 -1.42 8.08 12.07
N LEU A 50 -0.23 8.57 12.37
CA LEU A 50 0.01 9.65 13.32
C LEU A 50 0.84 10.74 12.63
N VAL A 51 0.42 11.98 12.81
CA VAL A 51 1.16 13.17 12.34
C VAL A 51 1.40 14.07 13.53
N LEU A 52 2.66 14.42 13.78
CA LEU A 52 3.08 15.38 14.79
C LEU A 52 3.79 16.54 14.10
N ILE A 53 3.45 17.77 14.48
CA ILE A 53 4.04 18.99 13.92
C ILE A 53 4.51 19.83 15.10
N ASP A 54 5.78 20.24 15.08
CA ASP A 54 6.35 21.13 16.09
C ASP A 54 6.22 22.62 15.70
N ASP A 55 6.58 23.51 16.63
CA ASP A 55 6.55 24.97 16.44
C ASP A 55 7.51 25.46 15.36
N ALA A 56 8.52 24.65 15.01
CA ALA A 56 9.46 24.90 13.92
C ALA A 56 8.97 24.33 12.57
N ALA A 57 7.70 23.94 12.46
CA ALA A 57 7.10 23.30 11.27
C ALA A 57 7.80 22.02 10.80
N THR A 58 8.56 21.36 11.69
CA THR A 58 9.04 20.00 11.45
C THR A 58 7.86 19.06 11.64
N SER A 59 7.62 18.18 10.65
CA SER A 59 6.60 17.15 10.77
C SER A 59 7.20 15.75 10.88
N TRP A 60 6.59 14.95 11.75
CA TRP A 60 6.83 13.52 11.89
C TRP A 60 5.56 12.77 11.51
N HIS A 61 5.71 11.77 10.65
CA HIS A 61 4.62 10.96 10.15
C HIS A 61 4.95 9.51 10.47
N ALA A 62 4.09 8.83 11.22
CA ALA A 62 4.18 7.39 11.44
C ALA A 62 2.97 6.71 10.83
N LEU A 63 3.18 5.60 10.13
CA LEU A 63 2.13 4.90 9.39
C LEU A 63 2.29 3.40 9.55
N ALA A 64 1.33 2.78 10.23
CA ALA A 64 1.23 1.34 10.37
C ALA A 64 0.15 0.81 9.43
N ARG A 65 0.45 -0.26 8.70
CA ARG A 65 -0.49 -0.95 7.82
C ARG A 65 -0.48 -2.45 8.11
N PHE A 66 -1.64 -3.06 8.03
CA PHE A 66 -1.80 -4.49 8.18
C PHE A 66 -2.98 -4.94 7.33
N GLY A 67 -2.86 -6.09 6.70
CA GLY A 67 -3.92 -6.58 5.84
C GLY A 67 -3.51 -7.76 4.98
N VAL A 68 -4.42 -8.08 4.06
CA VAL A 68 -4.25 -9.15 3.08
C VAL A 68 -4.36 -8.54 1.69
N LEU A 69 -3.44 -8.87 0.81
CA LEU A 69 -3.43 -8.51 -0.61
C LEU A 69 -3.94 -9.69 -1.43
N ASN A 70 -4.66 -9.39 -2.51
CA ASN A 70 -5.16 -10.36 -3.49
C ASN A 70 -5.79 -11.61 -2.84
N ARG A 71 -6.66 -11.38 -1.85
CA ARG A 71 -7.22 -12.40 -0.97
C ARG A 71 -8.34 -13.19 -1.64
N GLY A 72 -8.38 -14.49 -1.37
CA GLY A 72 -9.39 -15.39 -1.92
C GLY A 72 -9.35 -15.49 -3.44
N GLY A 73 -10.32 -16.22 -3.99
CA GLY A 73 -10.40 -16.48 -5.43
C GLY A 73 -9.18 -17.23 -6.00
N PRO A 74 -9.18 -17.53 -7.30
CA PRO A 74 -7.98 -17.99 -8.01
C PRO A 74 -6.93 -16.88 -8.12
N SER A 75 -5.66 -17.26 -8.30
CA SER A 75 -4.58 -16.31 -8.55
C SER A 75 -4.88 -15.36 -9.72
N ASP A 76 -4.52 -14.10 -9.56
CA ASP A 76 -4.78 -13.04 -10.55
C ASP A 76 -3.49 -12.34 -10.94
N ALA A 77 -2.86 -12.83 -12.02
CA ALA A 77 -1.62 -12.27 -12.54
C ALA A 77 -1.71 -10.81 -13.01
N ARG A 78 -2.91 -10.21 -13.01
CA ARG A 78 -3.12 -8.80 -13.38
C ARG A 78 -3.06 -7.85 -12.18
N GLN A 79 -3.09 -8.38 -10.96
CA GLN A 79 -2.98 -7.58 -9.74
C GLN A 79 -1.57 -6.97 -9.67
N SER A 80 -1.50 -5.67 -9.35
CA SER A 80 -0.30 -4.82 -9.51
C SER A 80 0.84 -5.04 -8.52
N LEU A 81 0.57 -5.73 -7.41
CA LEU A 81 1.45 -6.00 -6.28
C LEU A 81 1.83 -7.48 -6.18
N THR A 82 0.86 -8.38 -6.28
CA THR A 82 1.06 -9.82 -6.13
C THR A 82 0.01 -10.64 -6.88
N PRO A 83 0.42 -11.70 -7.61
CA PRO A 83 -0.51 -12.62 -8.27
C PRO A 83 -1.21 -13.60 -7.31
N THR A 84 -0.72 -13.72 -6.07
CA THR A 84 -1.16 -14.67 -5.04
C THR A 84 -1.59 -13.95 -3.78
N GLU A 85 -2.37 -14.62 -2.94
CA GLU A 85 -2.78 -14.07 -1.64
C GLU A 85 -1.56 -13.89 -0.74
N GLN A 86 -1.42 -12.70 -0.15
CA GLN A 86 -0.32 -12.37 0.75
C GLN A 86 -0.82 -11.60 1.96
N ASP A 87 -0.47 -12.07 3.16
CA ASP A 87 -0.60 -11.28 4.38
C ASP A 87 0.57 -10.30 4.46
N PHE A 88 0.31 -9.07 4.90
CA PHE A 88 1.37 -8.10 5.08
C PHE A 88 1.16 -7.21 6.30
N TYR A 89 2.29 -6.77 6.85
CA TYR A 89 2.38 -5.72 7.85
C TYR A 89 3.50 -4.75 7.47
N SER A 90 3.26 -3.45 7.62
CA SER A 90 4.29 -2.43 7.42
C SER A 90 4.25 -1.36 8.51
N LEU A 91 5.42 -0.83 8.83
CA LEU A 91 5.58 0.37 9.65
C LEU A 91 6.54 1.33 8.95
N ASP A 92 6.10 2.55 8.71
CA ASP A 92 6.90 3.60 8.10
C ASP A 92 6.95 4.82 9.03
N VAL A 93 8.13 5.43 9.13
CA VAL A 93 8.35 6.69 9.84
C VAL A 93 9.06 7.66 8.91
N THR A 94 8.48 8.84 8.76
CA THR A 94 9.01 9.93 7.93
C THR A 94 9.16 11.19 8.76
N ARG A 95 10.24 11.92 8.51
CA ARG A 95 10.50 13.25 9.08
C ARG A 95 10.71 14.24 7.95
N ARG A 96 9.95 15.34 7.97
CA ARG A 96 10.08 16.47 7.06
C ARG A 96 10.48 17.71 7.85
N LYS A 97 11.49 18.45 7.36
CA LYS A 97 11.91 19.71 7.96
C LYS A 97 12.12 20.78 6.90
N GLU A 98 11.59 21.97 7.17
CA GLU A 98 11.79 23.14 6.33
C GLU A 98 13.09 23.85 6.72
N PHE A 99 13.86 24.23 5.72
CA PHE A 99 15.08 25.01 5.82
C PHE A 99 14.96 26.24 4.92
N ARG A 100 15.85 27.21 5.11
CA ARG A 100 15.88 28.44 4.30
C ARG A 100 15.99 28.18 2.79
N LEU A 101 16.65 27.09 2.39
CA LEU A 101 16.97 26.78 1.01
C LEU A 101 16.05 25.71 0.38
N GLY A 102 15.10 25.18 1.15
CA GLY A 102 14.24 24.09 0.70
C GLY A 102 13.77 23.19 1.82
N ILE A 103 13.20 22.05 1.46
CA ILE A 103 12.61 21.08 2.39
C ILE A 103 13.41 19.79 2.28
N ALA A 104 13.87 19.27 3.43
CA ALA A 104 14.42 17.92 3.48
C ALA A 104 13.38 16.96 4.07
N GLU A 105 13.26 15.80 3.46
CA GLU A 105 12.43 14.70 3.93
C GLU A 105 13.25 13.42 3.95
N ILE A 106 13.18 12.69 5.06
CA ILE A 106 13.81 11.39 5.22
C ILE A 106 12.79 10.43 5.78
N GLY A 107 12.75 9.22 5.25
CA GLY A 107 11.87 8.18 5.75
C GLY A 107 12.54 6.82 5.78
N VAL A 108 12.09 6.01 6.72
CA VAL A 108 12.48 4.62 6.88
C VAL A 108 11.25 3.77 7.13
N GLY A 109 11.31 2.51 6.74
CA GLY A 109 10.21 1.58 6.96
C GLY A 109 10.66 0.14 7.01
N LEU A 110 9.82 -0.68 7.62
CA LEU A 110 9.94 -2.12 7.68
C LEU A 110 8.65 -2.72 7.15
N GLU A 111 8.79 -3.84 6.43
CA GLU A 111 7.67 -4.57 5.86
C GLU A 111 7.91 -6.06 6.06
N SER A 112 6.85 -6.79 6.38
CA SER A 112 6.83 -8.26 6.38
C SER A 112 5.68 -8.72 5.51
N ILE A 113 5.96 -9.70 4.65
CA ILE A 113 5.01 -10.28 3.72
C ILE A 113 5.09 -11.79 3.87
N ASP A 114 3.94 -12.41 4.09
CA ASP A 114 3.78 -13.86 4.13
C ASP A 114 2.95 -14.28 2.90
N ASP A 115 3.55 -15.06 2.00
CA ASP A 115 2.87 -15.53 0.80
C ASP A 115 2.18 -16.86 1.06
N ILE A 116 0.85 -16.85 1.01
CA ILE A 116 0.02 -17.99 1.39
C ILE A 116 0.15 -19.15 0.39
N ALA A 117 0.46 -18.86 -0.88
CA ALA A 117 0.55 -19.89 -1.92
C ALA A 117 1.88 -20.65 -1.86
N SER A 118 2.98 -19.97 -1.56
CA SER A 118 4.32 -20.57 -1.46
C SER A 118 4.69 -21.00 -0.04
N GLY A 119 4.07 -20.40 0.98
CA GLY A 119 4.44 -20.58 2.39
C GLY A 119 5.71 -19.84 2.80
N GLU A 120 6.27 -19.00 1.92
CA GLU A 120 7.46 -18.20 2.20
C GLU A 120 7.11 -16.91 2.93
N SER A 121 8.04 -16.46 3.78
CA SER A 121 7.98 -15.18 4.47
C SER A 121 9.19 -14.33 4.08
N ARG A 122 8.95 -13.05 3.83
CA ARG A 122 10.00 -12.07 3.53
C ARG A 122 9.83 -10.85 4.41
N SER A 123 10.93 -10.36 4.97
CA SER A 123 10.98 -9.08 5.65
C SER A 123 11.98 -8.15 4.97
N ASP A 124 11.55 -6.93 4.68
CA ASP A 124 12.31 -5.93 3.94
C ASP A 124 12.45 -4.63 4.76
N PHE A 125 13.62 -4.01 4.65
CA PHE A 125 13.86 -2.64 5.11
C PHE A 125 13.81 -1.66 3.95
N ARG A 126 13.18 -0.50 4.15
CA ARG A 126 13.03 0.56 3.16
C ARG A 126 13.56 1.87 3.71
N GLY A 127 14.13 2.69 2.84
CA GLY A 127 14.58 4.03 3.20
C GLY A 127 14.57 4.96 2.00
N PHE A 128 14.31 6.24 2.24
CA PHE A 128 14.42 7.27 1.22
C PHE A 128 14.92 8.59 1.82
N LEU A 129 15.48 9.42 0.95
CA LEU A 129 15.82 10.81 1.23
C LEU A 129 15.37 11.65 0.04
N GLN A 130 14.76 12.80 0.33
CA GLN A 130 14.31 13.76 -0.65
C GLN A 130 14.70 15.17 -0.23
N TRP A 131 15.14 15.97 -1.21
CA TRP A 131 15.32 17.40 -1.08
C TRP A 131 14.46 18.12 -2.12
N THR A 132 13.65 19.06 -1.66
CA THR A 132 12.85 19.94 -2.53
C THR A 132 13.40 21.35 -2.42
N SER A 133 14.03 21.86 -3.49
CA SER A 133 14.53 23.22 -3.56
C SER A 133 13.40 24.25 -3.60
N ALA A 134 13.62 25.41 -3.00
CA ALA A 134 12.71 26.57 -3.13
C ALA A 134 12.92 27.36 -4.44
N TYR A 135 13.93 26.98 -5.23
CA TYR A 135 14.32 27.58 -6.52
C TYR A 135 14.47 26.52 -7.60
#